data_AF-A0A7I7NF57-F1
#
_entry.id   AF-A0A7I7NF57-F1
#
_cell.length_a   1.000
_cell.length_b   1.000
_cell.length_c   1.000
_cell.angle_alpha   90.00
_cell.angle_beta   90.00
_cell.angle_gamma   90.00
#
_symmetry.space_group_name_H-M   'P 1'
#
loop_
_entity.id
_entity.type
_entity.pdbx_description
1 polymer ?
#
loop_
_entity_poly.entity_id
_entity_poly.type
_entity_poly.pdbx_seq_one_letter_code
_entity_poly.pdbx_strand_id
1 'polypeptide(L)'
;MPIAYRSTKSAAYCHCKYMTAMKDERVQLRVDAVSKRRLEEAAREAHLSVSAFVLQAASQAADDLLAERQTIHLSPDAAAAFTEALNRPARVNERLAAALQRPQQFSWLD
;
A
#
# COMPACT_ATOMS: atom_id res chain seq x y z
N MET A 1 -51.30 -39.73 7.19
CA MET A 1 -50.25 -38.99 7.94
C MET A 1 -49.41 -40.04 8.66
N PRO A 2 -48.06 -40.00 8.61
CA PRO A 2 -47.21 -38.81 8.57
C PRO A 2 -46.42 -38.63 7.26
N ILE A 3 -46.08 -37.37 7.01
CA ILE A 3 -45.32 -36.89 5.86
C ILE A 3 -43.83 -37.15 6.12
N ALA A 4 -43.18 -37.87 5.21
CA ALA A 4 -41.74 -38.04 5.19
C ALA A 4 -41.07 -36.71 4.83
N TYR A 5 -40.50 -36.02 5.82
CA TYR A 5 -39.67 -34.83 5.58
C TYR A 5 -38.29 -35.27 5.09
N ARG A 6 -38.11 -35.29 3.77
CA ARG A 6 -36.81 -35.43 3.13
C ARG A 6 -36.03 -34.12 3.31
N SER A 7 -35.31 -34.00 4.43
CA SER A 7 -34.32 -32.95 4.61
C SER A 7 -33.16 -33.21 3.66
N THR A 8 -33.09 -32.45 2.58
CA THR A 8 -31.96 -32.44 1.66
C THR A 8 -31.23 -31.11 1.81
N LYS A 9 -29.89 -31.25 1.88
CA LYS A 9 -28.86 -30.21 1.71
C LYS A 9 -28.47 -29.45 2.98
N SER A 10 -27.47 -30.04 3.65
CA SER A 10 -26.47 -29.28 4.39
C SER A 10 -25.85 -28.26 3.44
N ALA A 11 -26.15 -26.99 3.68
CA ALA A 11 -25.48 -25.87 3.05
C ALA A 11 -24.01 -25.92 3.48
N ALA A 12 -23.15 -26.46 2.61
CA ALA A 12 -21.72 -26.34 2.74
C ALA A 12 -21.39 -24.84 2.84
N TYR A 13 -20.97 -24.44 4.03
CA TYR A 13 -20.45 -23.11 4.30
C TYR A 13 -19.34 -22.83 3.27
N CYS A 14 -19.58 -21.79 2.46
CA CYS A 14 -18.71 -21.33 1.40
C CYS A 14 -17.39 -20.79 2.00
N HIS A 15 -16.41 -21.68 2.21
CA HIS A 15 -15.06 -21.31 2.61
C HIS A 15 -14.21 -20.80 1.41
N CYS A 16 -14.73 -20.90 0.18
CA CYS A 16 -14.01 -20.54 -1.04
C CYS A 16 -13.89 -19.02 -1.25
N LYS A 17 -14.71 -18.21 -0.57
CA LYS A 17 -14.70 -16.74 -0.76
C LYS A 17 -13.68 -15.99 0.09
N TYR A 18 -13.00 -16.67 1.01
CA TYR A 18 -12.08 -16.04 1.98
C TYR A 18 -10.61 -16.46 1.83
N MET A 19 -10.30 -17.38 0.92
CA MET A 19 -8.92 -17.79 0.60
C MET A 19 -8.41 -17.23 -0.74
N THR A 20 -9.16 -16.36 -1.41
CA THR A 20 -8.82 -15.79 -2.73
C THR A 20 -8.36 -14.33 -2.67
N ALA A 21 -7.70 -13.93 -1.59
CA ALA A 21 -6.68 -12.89 -1.66
C ALA A 21 -5.29 -13.55 -1.85
N MET A 22 -5.22 -14.61 -2.66
CA MET A 22 -3.96 -15.16 -3.13
C MET A 22 -3.30 -14.11 -4.03
N LYS A 23 -1.96 -14.04 -4.01
CA LYS A 23 -1.15 -13.16 -4.87
C LYS A 23 -1.41 -13.46 -6.36
N ASP A 24 -2.51 -12.94 -6.91
CA ASP A 24 -3.00 -13.26 -8.25
C ASP A 24 -2.42 -12.33 -9.32
N GLU A 25 -1.91 -11.17 -8.91
CA GLU A 25 -1.22 -10.24 -9.79
C GLU A 25 0.17 -10.77 -10.19
N ARG A 26 0.46 -10.77 -11.49
CA ARG A 26 1.68 -11.36 -12.06
C ARG A 26 2.59 -10.30 -12.66
N VAL A 27 3.84 -10.26 -12.21
CA VAL A 27 4.92 -9.45 -12.80
C VAL A 27 5.81 -10.36 -13.65
N GLN A 28 5.94 -10.06 -14.95
CA GLN A 28 6.81 -10.78 -15.87
C GLN A 28 8.08 -9.97 -16.13
N LEU A 29 9.25 -10.58 -15.87
CA LEU A 29 10.55 -9.94 -16.08
C LEU A 29 11.39 -10.76 -17.06
N ARG A 30 11.97 -10.08 -18.06
CA ARG A 30 13.00 -10.65 -18.93
C ARG A 30 14.36 -10.27 -18.39
N VAL A 31 15.25 -11.25 -18.26
CA VAL A 31 16.63 -11.08 -17.79
C VAL A 31 17.58 -11.82 -18.72
N ASP A 32 18.79 -11.31 -18.87
CA ASP A 32 19.86 -12.06 -19.52
C ASP A 32 20.41 -13.18 -18.60
N ALA A 33 21.24 -14.05 -19.17
CA ALA A 33 21.76 -15.21 -18.45
C ALA A 33 22.69 -14.85 -17.27
N VAL A 34 23.43 -13.74 -17.37
CA VAL A 34 24.34 -13.29 -16.30
C VAL A 34 23.52 -12.76 -15.13
N SER A 35 22.52 -11.91 -15.41
CA SER A 35 21.60 -11.39 -14.39
C SER A 35 20.83 -12.50 -13.69
N LYS A 36 20.34 -13.49 -14.45
CA LYS A 36 19.64 -14.65 -13.88
C LYS A 36 20.50 -15.41 -12.87
N ARG A 37 21.76 -15.72 -13.22
CA ARG A 37 22.69 -16.43 -12.32
C ARG A 37 22.97 -15.66 -11.03
N ARG A 38 23.15 -14.34 -11.13
CA ARG A 38 23.36 -13.48 -9.96
C ARG A 38 22.15 -13.47 -9.03
N LEU A 39 20.94 -13.40 -9.59
CA LEU A 39 19.70 -13.46 -8.80
C LEU A 39 19.52 -14.83 -8.13
N GLU A 40 19.87 -15.91 -8.81
CA GLU A 40 19.85 -17.27 -8.24
C GLU A 40 20.84 -17.43 -7.08
N GLU A 41 22.05 -16.91 -7.23
CA GLU A 41 23.07 -16.93 -6.18
C GLU A 41 22.62 -16.09 -4.97
N ALA A 42 22.19 -14.85 -5.18
CA ALA A 42 21.71 -13.99 -4.10
C ALA A 42 20.48 -14.56 -3.37
N ALA A 43 19.54 -15.14 -4.11
CA ALA A 43 18.38 -15.81 -3.51
C ALA A 43 18.79 -17.03 -2.68
N ARG A 44 19.78 -17.80 -3.14
CA ARG A 44 20.33 -18.95 -2.39
C ARG A 44 20.98 -18.52 -1.09
N GLU A 45 21.80 -17.46 -1.10
CA GLU A 45 22.40 -16.89 0.12
C GLU A 45 21.34 -16.36 1.09
N ALA A 46 20.25 -15.80 0.57
CA ALA A 46 19.11 -15.35 1.37
C ALA A 46 18.18 -16.48 1.82
N HIS A 47 18.41 -17.73 1.39
CA HIS A 47 17.52 -18.88 1.59
C HIS A 47 16.09 -18.67 1.09
N LEU A 48 15.94 -17.93 -0.01
CA LEU A 48 14.66 -17.61 -0.65
C LEU A 48 14.60 -18.21 -2.06
N SER A 49 13.38 -18.34 -2.60
CA SER A 49 13.23 -18.55 -4.05
C SER A 49 13.62 -17.27 -4.79
N VAL A 50 14.05 -17.39 -6.05
CA VAL A 50 14.38 -16.22 -6.88
C VAL A 50 13.21 -15.24 -6.98
N SER A 51 11.98 -15.73 -7.11
CA SER A 51 10.80 -14.88 -7.17
C SER A 51 10.54 -14.15 -5.85
N ALA A 52 10.73 -14.81 -4.71
CA ALA A 52 10.58 -14.19 -3.39
C ALA A 52 11.65 -13.14 -3.14
N PHE A 53 12.91 -13.44 -3.47
CA PHE A 53 14.03 -12.51 -3.36
C PHE A 53 13.81 -11.25 -4.21
N VAL A 54 13.46 -11.42 -5.50
CA VAL A 54 13.20 -10.30 -6.40
C VAL A 54 12.01 -9.46 -5.93
N LEU A 55 10.92 -10.11 -5.50
CA LEU A 55 9.76 -9.40 -4.98
C LEU A 55 10.13 -8.58 -3.74
N GLN A 56 10.84 -9.17 -2.80
CA GLN A 56 11.26 -8.48 -1.57
C GLN A 56 12.17 -7.28 -1.87
N ALA A 57 13.18 -7.46 -2.72
CA ALA A 57 14.10 -6.39 -3.10
C ALA A 57 13.37 -5.25 -3.83
N ALA A 58 12.45 -5.59 -4.74
CA ALA A 58 11.65 -4.61 -5.47
C ALA A 58 10.67 -3.86 -4.56
N SER A 59 10.01 -4.56 -3.62
CA SER A 59 9.13 -3.95 -2.63
C SER A 59 9.89 -2.96 -1.75
N GLN A 60 11.05 -3.35 -1.20
CA GLN A 60 11.85 -2.45 -0.39
C GLN A 60 12.24 -1.19 -1.15
N ALA A 61 12.74 -1.33 -2.39
CA ALA A 61 13.11 -0.19 -3.22
C ALA A 61 11.90 0.72 -3.55
N ALA A 62 10.72 0.13 -3.75
CA ALA A 62 9.50 0.90 -3.96
C ALA A 62 9.09 1.67 -2.69
N ASP A 63 9.15 1.03 -1.53
CA ASP A 63 8.83 1.64 -0.25
C ASP A 63 9.78 2.81 0.04
N ASP A 64 11.09 2.64 -0.18
CA ASP A 64 12.09 3.69 0.01
C ASP A 64 11.81 4.90 -0.89
N LEU A 65 11.54 4.67 -2.18
CA LEU A 65 11.22 5.74 -3.14
C LEU A 65 9.89 6.45 -2.84
N LEU A 66 8.89 5.72 -2.34
CA LEU A 66 7.61 6.29 -1.95
C LEU A 66 7.72 7.06 -0.62
N ALA A 67 8.56 6.60 0.31
CA ALA A 67 8.81 7.26 1.60
C ALA A 67 9.61 8.57 1.43
N GLU A 68 10.59 8.61 0.54
CA GLU A 68 11.32 9.83 0.19
C GLU A 68 10.37 10.93 -0.30
N ARG A 69 9.33 10.57 -1.08
CA ARG A 69 8.31 11.54 -1.54
C ARG A 69 7.40 12.04 -0.43
N GLN A 70 7.24 11.27 0.65
CA GLN A 70 6.36 11.60 1.77
C GLN A 70 7.08 12.38 2.88
N THR A 71 8.40 12.52 2.80
CA THR A 71 9.20 13.16 3.85
C THR A 71 9.51 14.60 3.49
N ILE A 72 9.06 15.55 4.31
CA ILE A 72 9.45 16.96 4.19
C ILE A 72 10.70 17.19 5.03
N HIS A 73 11.85 17.35 4.38
CA HIS A 73 13.08 17.73 5.06
C HIS A 73 13.08 19.23 5.36
N LEU A 74 13.02 19.57 6.64
CA LEU A 74 13.14 20.94 7.12
C LEU A 74 14.57 21.19 7.60
N SER A 75 15.13 22.35 7.25
CA SER A 75 16.34 22.85 7.92
C SER A 75 16.04 23.09 9.41
N PRO A 76 17.05 23.17 10.29
CA PRO A 76 16.83 23.44 11.71
C PRO A 76 15.97 24.70 11.96
N ASP A 77 16.22 25.77 11.21
CA ASP A 77 15.46 27.02 11.30
C ASP A 77 14.01 26.84 10.84
N ALA A 78 13.80 26.09 9.75
CA ALA A 78 12.46 25.81 9.24
C ALA A 78 11.68 24.88 10.18
N ALA A 79 12.35 23.93 10.84
CA ALA A 79 11.77 23.07 11.86
C ALA A 79 11.34 23.89 13.09
N ALA A 80 12.19 24.80 13.57
CA ALA A 80 11.86 25.70 14.67
C ALA A 80 10.66 26.61 14.34
N ALA A 81 10.66 27.23 13.16
CA ALA A 81 9.55 28.06 12.69
C ALA A 81 8.25 27.25 12.52
N PHE A 82 8.34 26.02 12.02
CA PHE A 82 7.21 25.10 11.87
C PHE A 82 6.63 24.70 13.24
N THR A 83 7.47 24.28 14.19
CA THR A 83 7.04 23.94 15.55
C THR A 83 6.41 25.15 16.25
N GLU A 84 6.99 26.33 16.10
CA GLU A 84 6.43 27.56 16.66
C GLU A 84 5.05 27.88 16.05
N ALA A 85 4.89 27.69 14.74
CA ALA A 85 3.61 27.88 14.06
C ALA A 85 2.55 26.88 14.53
N LEU A 86 2.92 25.61 14.80
CA LEU A 86 1.99 24.59 15.33
C LEU A 86 1.53 24.90 16.76
N ASN A 87 2.37 25.52 17.58
CA ASN A 87 2.05 25.85 18.97
C ASN A 87 1.19 27.12 19.13
N ARG A 88 1.03 27.91 18.06
CA ARG A 88 0.20 29.12 18.07
C ARG A 88 -1.22 28.78 17.58
N PRO A 89 -2.27 29.40 18.15
CA PRO A 89 -3.62 29.24 17.62
C PRO A 89 -3.69 29.72 16.17
N ALA A 90 -4.16 28.86 15.28
CA ALA A 90 -4.26 29.17 13.85
C ALA A 90 -5.22 30.34 13.63
N ARG A 91 -4.75 31.41 12.97
CA ARG A 91 -5.59 32.52 12.51
C ARG A 91 -5.84 32.37 11.02
N VAL A 92 -7.10 32.24 10.65
CA VAL A 92 -7.54 32.21 9.25
C VAL A 92 -7.37 33.62 8.68
N ASN A 93 -6.59 33.76 7.61
CA ASN A 93 -6.48 35.04 6.91
C ASN A 93 -7.66 35.24 5.94
N GLU A 94 -7.92 36.49 5.53
CA GLU A 94 -9.06 36.83 4.66
C GLU A 94 -9.05 36.05 3.33
N ARG A 95 -7.86 35.80 2.77
CA ARG A 95 -7.71 35.04 1.52
C ARG A 95 -8.11 33.57 1.68
N LEU A 96 -7.73 32.94 2.80
CA LEU A 96 -8.10 31.57 3.14
C LEU A 96 -9.59 31.48 3.45
N ALA A 97 -10.16 32.46 4.18
CA ALA A 97 -11.59 32.52 4.45
C ALA A 97 -12.40 32.61 3.14
N ALA A 98 -12.01 33.49 2.21
CA ALA A 98 -12.63 33.61 0.91
C ALA A 98 -12.47 32.34 0.05
N ALA A 99 -11.34 31.63 0.17
CA ALA A 99 -11.12 30.36 -0.53
C ALA A 99 -11.98 29.22 0.01
N LEU A 100 -12.17 29.15 1.33
CA LEU A 100 -13.03 28.16 1.98
C LEU A 100 -14.52 28.36 1.67
N GLN A 101 -14.94 29.59 1.38
CA GLN A 101 -16.32 29.91 0.95
C GLN A 101 -16.61 29.56 -0.52
N ARG A 102 -15.58 29.26 -1.33
CA ARG A 102 -15.78 28.81 -2.70
C ARG A 102 -16.26 27.36 -2.71
N PRO A 103 -17.20 26.99 -3.59
CA PRO A 103 -17.63 25.60 -3.72
C PRO A 103 -16.42 24.71 -4.04
N GLN A 104 -16.14 23.79 -3.13
CA GLN A 104 -15.04 22.84 -3.24
C GLN A 104 -15.50 21.74 -4.21
N GLN A 105 -14.83 21.64 -5.36
CA GLN A 105 -15.07 20.57 -6.35
C GLN A 105 -14.47 19.21 -5.91
N PHE A 106 -14.01 19.09 -4.66
CA PHE A 106 -13.29 17.93 -4.18
C PHE A 106 -14.23 16.99 -3.42
N SER A 107 -14.63 15.88 -4.07
CA SER A 107 -15.26 14.75 -3.39
C SER A 107 -14.17 13.79 -2.90
N TRP A 108 -14.08 13.60 -1.59
CA TRP A 108 -13.22 12.57 -0.96
C TRP A 108 -13.83 11.16 -1.03
N LEU A 109 -15.04 11.03 -1.58
CA LEU A 109 -15.77 9.77 -1.75
C LEU A 109 -16.16 9.62 -3.21
N ASP A 110 -15.32 8.95 -3.97
CA ASP A 110 -15.69 8.11 -5.13
C ASP A 110 -14.70 6.94 -5.18
#